data_AF-A0A5C5PX78-F1
#
_entry.id   AF-A0A5C5PX78-F1
#
_cell.length_a   1.000
_cell.length_b   1.000
_cell.length_c   1.000
_cell.angle_alpha   90.00
_cell.angle_beta   90.00
_cell.angle_gamma   90.00
#
_symmetry.space_group_name_H-M   'P 1'
#
loop_
_entity.id
_entity.type
_entity.pdbx_description
1 polymer ?
#
loop_
_entity_poly.entity_id
_entity_poly.type
_entity_poly.pdbx_seq_one_letter_code
_entity_poly.pdbx_strand_id
1 'polypeptide(L)'
;MTAKENKRQPLSTGSEWTFELIQAYDREIGRLAERYALDTYPNQIEVITAEQMMDAYASVGMPLGYHHWSYGKHFLSTEKSYSRGQMGLAYEIVINSDPCIAYLMEENTICMQALVVAHACYGHNSFFKGNYLFRTWTDASSIIDYLVFAKQYIMQCEERHGIDAVEDLLDSCHALMNYGVDRYKRPYPISAEEERRRQKDREEHLQKQINDLWRTIPKSADKFSEKDNMRFPEEPQENILYFIEKHAPLLEPWQREVVRIVRKIAQYFYPQRQTQVMNEGWATFWHYTLMNDLYNEGLVTEGFMMEFLISHTSVVFQPGFDSPYYSGINPYALGFAMYCDIRRICENPTEEDRRWFPDMAGSDWLSSIKFAMSSFKDESFILQYLSPKVIRDLKLFSIMDDDQKDDLLVPAIHDENGYRIIRETLAAQYNLGNREPNIQIWSIDRRGDRSLTLRHQQHDRKPLGESTDEVLKHLHRLWGFDIHLETVQGDQVMKVHHVPPKGDAGIGDYGRLDMSAIHL
;
A
#
# COMPACT_ATOMS: atom_id res chain seq x y z
N MET A 1 -41.71 5.76 36.75
CA MET A 1 -40.72 6.77 36.33
C MET A 1 -41.07 7.18 34.92
N THR A 2 -41.47 8.44 34.76
CA THR A 2 -41.91 9.03 33.49
C THR A 2 -40.73 9.05 32.52
N ALA A 3 -40.85 8.33 31.40
CA ALA A 3 -39.97 8.50 30.27
C ALA A 3 -40.15 9.95 29.78
N LYS A 4 -39.14 10.79 29.99
CA LYS A 4 -39.05 12.03 29.24
C LYS A 4 -38.94 11.62 27.77
N GLU A 5 -39.99 11.83 27.00
CA GLU A 5 -39.89 11.87 25.54
C GLU A 5 -38.84 12.94 25.20
N ASN A 6 -37.60 12.52 24.99
CA ASN A 6 -36.59 13.41 24.41
C ASN A 6 -37.11 13.75 23.02
N LYS A 7 -37.59 14.98 22.86
CA LYS A 7 -38.04 15.53 21.59
C LYS A 7 -36.85 15.40 20.63
N ARG A 8 -36.93 14.49 19.65
CA ARG A 8 -35.90 14.36 18.61
C ARG A 8 -35.73 15.72 17.92
N GLN A 9 -34.55 16.30 18.00
CA GLN A 9 -34.20 17.57 17.37
C GLN A 9 -33.07 17.30 16.38
N PRO A 10 -33.41 16.93 15.13
CA PRO A 10 -32.38 16.61 14.16
C PRO A 10 -31.59 17.87 13.79
N LEU A 11 -30.30 17.71 13.51
CA LEU A 11 -29.41 18.77 13.05
C LEU A 11 -29.83 19.31 11.68
N SER A 12 -30.37 18.42 10.84
CA SER A 12 -30.86 18.74 9.50
C SER A 12 -32.11 17.92 9.15
N THR A 13 -32.96 18.47 8.30
CA THR A 13 -34.18 17.79 7.79
C THR A 13 -34.21 17.66 6.26
N GLY A 14 -33.31 18.34 5.55
CA GLY A 14 -33.15 18.27 4.09
C GLY A 14 -31.80 17.67 3.69
N SER A 15 -31.55 17.59 2.37
CA SER A 15 -30.32 17.06 1.77
C SER A 15 -29.21 18.10 1.61
N GLU A 16 -29.55 19.39 1.64
CA GLU A 16 -28.61 20.49 1.45
C GLU A 16 -27.61 20.60 2.62
N TRP A 17 -26.37 20.98 2.30
CA TRP A 17 -25.32 21.20 3.29
C TRP A 17 -24.87 22.67 3.31
N THR A 18 -24.34 23.11 4.46
CA THR A 18 -23.59 24.36 4.59
C THR A 18 -22.34 24.10 5.43
N PHE A 19 -21.35 24.99 5.40
CA PHE A 19 -20.14 24.83 6.21
C PHE A 19 -20.46 24.75 7.71
N GLU A 20 -21.43 25.54 8.19
CA GLU A 20 -21.87 25.52 9.58
C GLU A 20 -22.52 24.17 9.94
N LEU A 21 -23.24 23.57 8.99
CA LEU A 21 -23.87 22.28 9.19
C LEU A 21 -22.84 21.15 9.22
N ILE A 22 -21.86 21.16 8.29
CA ILE A 22 -20.74 20.22 8.31
C ILE A 22 -19.99 20.31 9.64
N GLN A 23 -19.68 21.53 10.12
CA GLN A 23 -19.05 21.75 11.42
C GLN A 23 -19.91 21.26 12.60
N ALA A 24 -21.24 21.39 12.50
CA ALA A 24 -22.14 20.86 13.52
C ALA A 24 -22.10 19.32 13.56
N TYR A 25 -22.07 18.67 12.39
CA TYR A 25 -21.92 17.21 12.30
C TYR A 25 -20.54 16.75 12.79
N ASP A 26 -19.46 17.39 12.37
CA ASP A 26 -18.10 17.11 12.87
C ASP A 26 -18.03 17.19 14.39
N ARG A 27 -18.59 18.24 15.01
CA ARG A 27 -18.65 18.35 16.47
C ARG A 27 -19.42 17.21 17.14
N GLU A 28 -20.61 16.86 16.63
CA GLU A 28 -21.40 15.80 17.25
C GLU A 28 -20.82 14.41 17.02
N ILE A 29 -20.27 14.13 15.83
CA ILE A 29 -19.56 12.89 15.53
C ILE A 29 -18.30 12.80 16.39
N GLY A 30 -17.55 13.90 16.56
CA GLY A 30 -16.39 13.97 17.44
C GLY A 30 -16.72 13.67 18.89
N ARG A 31 -17.82 14.22 19.42
CA ARG A 31 -18.30 13.89 20.78
C ARG A 31 -18.61 12.39 20.91
N LEU A 32 -19.21 11.77 19.89
CA LEU A 32 -19.47 10.33 19.90
C LEU A 32 -18.17 9.52 19.77
N ALA A 33 -17.24 9.94 18.94
CA ALA A 33 -15.93 9.31 18.78
C ALA A 33 -15.12 9.36 20.10
N GLU A 34 -15.15 10.47 20.82
CA GLU A 34 -14.55 10.64 22.14
C GLU A 34 -15.16 9.67 23.17
N ARG A 35 -16.48 9.41 23.12
CA ARG A 35 -17.15 8.41 23.98
C ARG A 35 -16.57 7.01 23.77
N TYR A 36 -16.15 6.69 22.55
CA TYR A 36 -15.45 5.44 22.23
C TYR A 36 -13.93 5.52 22.39
N ALA A 37 -13.41 6.66 22.86
CA ALA A 37 -11.99 6.94 23.00
C ALA A 37 -11.21 6.69 21.70
N LEU A 38 -11.75 7.12 20.56
CA LEU A 38 -11.01 7.17 19.30
C LEU A 38 -9.97 8.27 19.38
N ASP A 39 -8.71 7.90 19.14
CA ASP A 39 -7.58 8.82 19.12
C ASP A 39 -7.31 9.23 17.68
N THR A 40 -7.52 10.50 17.35
CA THR A 40 -7.38 11.05 16.00
C THR A 40 -6.38 12.21 15.97
N TYR A 41 -5.78 12.47 14.82
CA TYR A 41 -5.14 13.76 14.54
C TYR A 41 -6.23 14.85 14.42
N PRO A 42 -5.90 16.13 14.62
CA PRO A 42 -6.85 17.21 14.35
C PRO A 42 -7.37 17.13 12.92
N ASN A 43 -8.68 17.29 12.73
CA ASN A 43 -9.31 17.21 11.41
C ASN A 43 -9.14 18.54 10.65
N GLN A 44 -8.75 18.45 9.38
CA GLN A 44 -8.82 19.53 8.41
C GLN A 44 -9.75 19.10 7.27
N ILE A 45 -10.97 19.60 7.29
CA ILE A 45 -12.02 19.27 6.31
C ILE A 45 -11.95 20.29 5.17
N GLU A 46 -11.75 19.82 3.94
CA GLU A 46 -11.75 20.62 2.72
C GLU A 46 -12.85 20.15 1.76
N VAL A 47 -13.73 21.05 1.35
CA VAL A 47 -14.76 20.73 0.36
C VAL A 47 -14.22 21.06 -1.04
N ILE A 48 -14.25 20.09 -1.94
CA ILE A 48 -13.68 20.16 -3.28
C ILE A 48 -14.68 19.72 -4.35
N THR A 49 -14.45 20.15 -5.58
CA THR A 49 -15.27 19.74 -6.74
C THR A 49 -14.99 18.29 -7.14
N ALA A 50 -15.91 17.66 -7.89
CA ALA A 50 -15.67 16.32 -8.44
C ALA A 50 -14.38 16.25 -9.31
N GLU A 51 -14.05 17.30 -10.04
CA GLU A 51 -12.82 17.38 -10.85
C GLU A 51 -11.57 17.36 -9.97
N GLN A 52 -11.55 18.17 -8.92
CA GLN A 52 -10.45 18.20 -7.94
C GLN A 52 -10.31 16.85 -7.24
N MET A 53 -11.42 16.17 -6.95
CA MET A 53 -11.38 14.85 -6.34
C MET A 53 -10.78 13.80 -7.29
N MET A 54 -11.13 13.82 -8.57
CA MET A 54 -10.53 12.92 -9.56
C MET A 54 -9.02 13.16 -9.71
N ASP A 55 -8.58 14.42 -9.70
CA ASP A 55 -7.17 14.80 -9.75
C ASP A 55 -6.40 14.32 -8.51
N ALA A 56 -7.00 14.49 -7.32
CA ALA A 56 -6.46 13.98 -6.08
C ALA A 56 -6.38 12.43 -6.08
N TYR A 57 -7.37 11.71 -6.63
CA TYR A 57 -7.30 10.24 -6.77
C TYR A 57 -6.20 9.79 -7.72
N ALA A 58 -6.09 10.47 -8.86
CA ALA A 58 -5.09 10.17 -9.88
C ALA A 58 -3.66 10.30 -9.33
N SER A 59 -3.46 11.22 -8.39
CA SER A 59 -2.19 11.46 -7.70
C SER A 59 -2.02 10.68 -6.38
N VAL A 60 -2.83 9.63 -6.14
CA VAL A 60 -2.79 8.79 -4.92
C VAL A 60 -3.05 9.60 -3.65
N GLY A 61 -4.04 10.49 -3.70
CA GLY A 61 -4.40 11.38 -2.59
C GLY A 61 -3.37 12.46 -2.30
N MET A 62 -2.47 12.76 -3.25
CA MET A 62 -1.47 13.81 -3.10
C MET A 62 -1.81 15.03 -3.97
N PRO A 63 -2.65 15.96 -3.50
CA PRO A 63 -2.96 17.20 -4.24
C PRO A 63 -1.73 18.07 -4.52
N LEU A 64 -0.61 17.78 -3.83
CA LEU A 64 0.69 18.41 -3.99
C LEU A 64 1.73 17.48 -4.66
N GLY A 65 1.30 16.41 -5.33
CA GLY A 65 2.18 15.55 -6.11
C GLY A 65 2.84 16.28 -7.30
N TYR A 66 3.96 15.74 -7.78
CA TYR A 66 4.52 16.15 -9.07
C TYR A 66 3.69 15.59 -10.22
N HIS A 67 3.78 16.22 -11.39
CA HIS A 67 3.06 15.77 -12.57
C HIS A 67 3.72 14.53 -13.18
N HIS A 68 2.89 13.57 -13.60
CA HIS A 68 3.32 12.38 -14.31
C HIS A 68 2.17 11.88 -15.20
N TRP A 69 2.44 11.48 -16.45
CA TRP A 69 1.39 11.10 -17.40
C TRP A 69 0.56 9.91 -16.92
N SER A 70 1.13 8.99 -16.11
CA SER A 70 0.40 7.84 -15.59
C SER A 70 -0.77 8.29 -14.72
N TYR A 71 -0.62 9.39 -13.97
CA TYR A 71 -1.70 10.00 -13.20
C TYR A 71 -2.80 10.50 -14.13
N GLY A 72 -2.46 11.17 -15.24
CA GLY A 72 -3.43 11.56 -16.26
C GLY A 72 -4.18 10.38 -16.89
N LYS A 73 -3.49 9.25 -17.13
CA LYS A 73 -4.14 8.01 -17.59
C LYS A 73 -5.10 7.45 -16.55
N HIS A 74 -4.71 7.46 -15.27
CA HIS A 74 -5.59 7.06 -14.17
C HIS A 74 -6.81 7.98 -14.05
N PHE A 75 -6.61 9.30 -14.15
CA PHE A 75 -7.68 10.31 -14.18
C PHE A 75 -8.70 9.99 -15.26
N LEU A 76 -8.27 9.82 -16.52
CA LEU A 76 -9.16 9.52 -17.65
C LEU A 76 -9.90 8.18 -17.46
N SER A 77 -9.26 7.19 -16.85
CA SER A 77 -9.89 5.90 -16.52
C SER A 77 -11.00 6.07 -15.47
N THR A 78 -10.73 6.85 -14.41
CA THR A 78 -11.68 7.14 -13.32
C THR A 78 -12.84 8.00 -13.82
N GLU A 79 -12.56 9.08 -14.54
CA GLU A 79 -13.57 9.97 -15.14
C GLU A 79 -14.50 9.20 -16.08
N LYS A 80 -13.95 8.34 -16.94
CA LYS A 80 -14.73 7.52 -17.86
C LYS A 80 -15.60 6.49 -17.13
N SER A 81 -15.11 5.91 -16.04
CA SER A 81 -15.88 4.96 -15.22
C SER A 81 -17.01 5.66 -14.48
N TYR A 82 -16.74 6.87 -13.97
CA TYR A 82 -17.71 7.71 -13.28
C TYR A 82 -18.81 8.23 -14.22
N SER A 83 -18.44 8.86 -15.35
CA SER A 83 -19.39 9.39 -16.33
C SER A 83 -20.31 8.33 -16.93
N ARG A 84 -19.87 7.06 -16.96
CA ARG A 84 -20.67 5.92 -17.40
C ARG A 84 -21.54 5.30 -16.30
N GLY A 85 -21.49 5.82 -15.08
CA GLY A 85 -22.19 5.27 -13.91
C GLY A 85 -21.73 3.85 -13.54
N GLN A 86 -20.57 3.41 -14.04
CA GLN A 86 -20.01 2.08 -13.77
C GLN A 86 -19.32 2.02 -12.41
N MET A 87 -18.95 3.18 -11.87
CA MET A 87 -18.33 3.35 -10.57
C MET A 87 -18.94 4.59 -9.91
N GLY A 88 -19.42 4.49 -8.67
CA GLY A 88 -19.63 5.69 -7.85
C GLY A 88 -18.28 6.33 -7.57
N LEU A 89 -18.16 7.66 -7.61
CA LEU A 89 -16.97 8.31 -7.05
C LEU A 89 -16.87 7.90 -5.58
N ALA A 90 -15.67 7.54 -5.15
CA ALA A 90 -15.45 7.36 -3.73
C ALA A 90 -15.56 8.74 -3.07
N TYR A 91 -16.40 8.81 -2.04
CA TYR A 91 -16.97 10.06 -1.54
C TYR A 91 -15.98 10.96 -0.79
N GLU A 92 -14.76 10.46 -0.58
CA GLU A 92 -13.75 11.06 0.27
C GLU A 92 -12.34 10.76 -0.22
N ILE A 93 -11.38 11.61 0.14
CA ILE A 93 -9.96 11.25 0.16
C ILE A 93 -9.39 11.71 1.50
N VAL A 94 -8.70 10.81 2.19
CA VAL A 94 -8.04 11.10 3.46
C VAL A 94 -6.52 11.03 3.31
N ILE A 95 -5.84 12.08 3.76
CA ILE A 95 -4.39 12.13 3.85
C ILE A 95 -3.98 11.91 5.30
N ASN A 96 -3.08 10.96 5.53
CA ASN A 96 -2.46 10.70 6.84
C ASN A 96 -1.46 11.80 7.23
N SER A 97 -1.95 13.01 7.48
CA SER A 97 -1.14 14.14 7.93
C SER A 97 -1.54 14.57 9.35
N ASP A 98 -0.75 15.45 9.95
CA ASP A 98 -1.08 16.13 11.21
C ASP A 98 -1.07 17.65 10.96
N PRO A 99 -2.23 18.30 10.73
CA PRO A 99 -3.60 17.77 10.83
C PRO A 99 -3.97 16.79 9.71
N CYS A 100 -4.92 15.89 9.98
CA CYS A 100 -5.43 14.91 9.01
C CYS A 100 -6.35 15.63 8.03
N ILE A 101 -6.02 15.60 6.75
CA ILE A 101 -6.79 16.29 5.70
C ILE A 101 -7.84 15.32 5.15
N ALA A 102 -9.10 15.72 5.17
CA ALA A 102 -10.21 14.97 4.59
C ALA A 102 -10.90 15.82 3.52
N TYR A 103 -10.92 15.31 2.30
CA TYR A 103 -11.57 15.94 1.16
C TYR A 103 -13.00 15.44 1.01
N LEU A 104 -13.95 16.36 0.99
CA LEU A 104 -15.38 16.11 0.84
C LEU A 104 -15.85 16.64 -0.52
N MET A 105 -16.65 15.87 -1.25
CA MET A 105 -17.23 16.37 -2.51
C MET A 105 -18.31 17.42 -2.26
N GLU A 106 -18.34 18.49 -3.04
CA GLU A 106 -19.41 19.50 -2.96
C GLU A 106 -20.77 18.97 -3.40
N GLU A 107 -20.80 17.98 -4.28
CA GLU A 107 -22.03 17.39 -4.81
C GLU A 107 -22.70 16.39 -3.83
N ASN A 108 -22.03 16.07 -2.72
CA ASN A 108 -22.58 15.21 -1.67
C ASN A 108 -23.76 15.88 -0.97
N THR A 109 -24.79 15.08 -0.62
CA THR A 109 -25.82 15.50 0.34
C THR A 109 -25.23 15.66 1.73
N ILE A 110 -25.93 16.33 2.65
CA ILE A 110 -25.50 16.40 4.05
C ILE A 110 -25.38 15.03 4.71
N CYS A 111 -26.18 14.04 4.30
CA CYS A 111 -26.04 12.66 4.76
C CYS A 111 -24.69 12.08 4.35
N MET A 112 -24.32 12.27 3.09
CA MET A 112 -23.03 11.84 2.56
C MET A 112 -21.87 12.62 3.19
N GLN A 113 -22.00 13.93 3.42
CA GLN A 113 -20.98 14.70 4.16
C GLN A 113 -20.77 14.14 5.57
N ALA A 114 -21.84 13.90 6.31
CA ALA A 114 -21.75 13.33 7.66
C ALA A 114 -21.17 11.90 7.66
N LEU A 115 -21.53 11.08 6.67
CA LEU A 115 -20.96 9.75 6.48
C LEU A 115 -19.45 9.82 6.23
N VAL A 116 -19.01 10.71 5.34
CA VAL A 116 -17.59 10.94 5.04
C VAL A 116 -16.84 11.46 6.26
N VAL A 117 -17.40 12.39 7.02
CA VAL A 117 -16.82 12.85 8.28
C VAL A 117 -16.63 11.67 9.25
N ALA A 118 -17.66 10.84 9.45
CA ALA A 118 -17.55 9.67 10.32
C ALA A 118 -16.51 8.65 9.82
N HIS A 119 -16.44 8.43 8.50
CA HIS A 119 -15.55 7.44 7.88
C HIS A 119 -14.09 7.91 7.81
N ALA A 120 -13.84 9.06 7.19
CA ALA A 120 -12.51 9.61 6.95
C ALA A 120 -11.92 10.28 8.22
N CYS A 121 -12.66 11.23 8.79
CA CYS A 121 -12.16 12.07 9.89
C CYS A 121 -12.03 11.33 11.22
N TYR A 122 -12.83 10.28 11.44
CA TYR A 122 -12.80 9.51 12.69
C TYR A 122 -12.43 8.04 12.50
N GLY A 123 -12.86 7.41 11.40
CA GLY A 123 -12.47 6.04 11.06
C GLY A 123 -11.01 5.93 10.63
N HIS A 124 -10.69 6.34 9.40
CA HIS A 124 -9.33 6.27 8.85
C HIS A 124 -8.31 7.05 9.68
N ASN A 125 -8.64 8.26 10.11
CA ASN A 125 -7.75 9.07 10.95
C ASN A 125 -7.31 8.32 12.22
N SER A 126 -8.25 7.70 12.95
CA SER A 126 -7.90 6.93 14.15
C SER A 126 -7.13 5.65 13.84
N PHE A 127 -7.37 5.04 12.68
CA PHE A 127 -6.59 3.90 12.20
C PHE A 127 -5.13 4.29 11.93
N PHE A 128 -4.91 5.37 11.17
CA PHE A 128 -3.58 5.86 10.84
C PHE A 128 -2.79 6.27 12.09
N LYS A 129 -3.43 6.94 13.05
CA LYS A 129 -2.78 7.33 14.31
C LYS A 129 -2.49 6.13 15.21
N GLY A 130 -3.38 5.13 15.24
CA GLY A 130 -3.34 4.03 16.20
C GLY A 130 -2.54 2.80 15.76
N ASN A 131 -2.52 2.45 14.47
CA ASN A 131 -1.91 1.22 13.99
C ASN A 131 -0.37 1.27 14.08
N TYR A 132 0.25 0.15 14.50
CA TYR A 132 1.70 0.12 14.71
C TYR A 132 2.52 0.34 13.42
N LEU A 133 2.02 -0.07 12.25
CA LEU A 133 2.75 0.13 10.98
C LEU A 133 2.84 1.61 10.66
N PHE A 134 1.74 2.35 10.77
CA PHE A 134 1.73 3.78 10.52
C PHE A 134 2.62 4.53 11.52
N ARG A 135 2.51 4.22 12.82
CA ARG A 135 3.38 4.80 13.86
C ARG A 135 4.87 4.51 13.67
N THR A 136 5.20 3.39 13.01
CA THR A 136 6.59 2.98 12.80
C THR A 136 7.18 3.57 11.53
N TRP A 137 6.39 3.62 10.45
CA TRP A 137 6.86 3.85 9.08
C TRP A 137 6.42 5.18 8.47
N THR A 138 5.45 5.86 9.05
CA THR A 138 4.97 7.16 8.58
C THR A 138 5.35 8.28 9.53
N ASP A 139 5.50 9.48 8.98
CA ASP A 139 5.59 10.72 9.73
C ASP A 139 4.52 11.67 9.20
N ALA A 140 3.36 11.65 9.85
CA ALA A 140 2.21 12.46 9.48
C ALA A 140 2.49 13.98 9.58
N SER A 141 3.44 14.38 10.43
CA SER A 141 3.73 15.81 10.65
C SER A 141 4.56 16.45 9.52
N SER A 142 5.38 15.65 8.80
CA SER A 142 6.31 16.17 7.79
C SER A 142 5.97 15.80 6.36
N ILE A 143 4.99 14.91 6.14
CA ILE A 143 4.65 14.42 4.80
C ILE A 143 4.25 15.55 3.85
N ILE A 144 3.41 16.50 4.28
CA ILE A 144 2.93 17.59 3.43
C ILE A 144 4.10 18.44 2.94
N ASP A 145 4.98 18.86 3.85
CA ASP A 145 6.18 19.62 3.52
C ASP A 145 7.10 18.86 2.55
N TYR A 146 7.21 17.54 2.74
CA TYR A 146 7.99 16.69 1.87
C TYR A 146 7.41 16.60 0.45
N LEU A 147 6.08 16.52 0.31
CA LEU A 147 5.39 16.50 -0.98
C LEU A 147 5.56 17.84 -1.72
N VAL A 148 5.43 18.98 -1.00
CA VAL A 148 5.70 20.30 -1.58
C VAL A 148 7.15 20.39 -2.07
N PHE A 149 8.11 19.93 -1.27
CA PHE A 149 9.51 19.88 -1.67
C PHE A 149 9.70 19.02 -2.93
N ALA A 150 9.14 17.81 -2.96
CA ALA A 150 9.24 16.90 -4.09
C ALA A 150 8.69 17.54 -5.39
N LYS A 151 7.49 18.13 -5.33
CA LYS A 151 6.88 18.83 -6.46
C LYS A 151 7.77 19.95 -6.98
N GLN A 152 8.23 20.83 -6.10
CA GLN A 152 9.10 21.95 -6.49
C GLN A 152 10.42 21.46 -7.08
N TYR A 153 10.98 20.37 -6.56
CA TYR A 153 12.22 19.80 -7.06
C TYR A 153 12.07 19.22 -8.47
N ILE A 154 10.99 18.46 -8.72
CA ILE A 154 10.71 17.91 -10.05
C ILE A 154 10.50 19.04 -11.06
N MET A 155 9.69 20.05 -10.72
CA MET A 155 9.49 21.23 -11.59
C MET A 155 10.81 21.92 -11.95
N GLN A 156 11.71 22.12 -10.98
CA GLN A 156 13.03 22.70 -11.24
C GLN A 156 13.90 21.80 -12.12
N CYS A 157 13.77 20.48 -12.01
CA CYS A 157 14.46 19.56 -12.90
C CYS A 157 13.92 19.65 -14.33
N GLU A 158 12.60 19.74 -14.51
CA GLU A 158 11.97 19.91 -15.82
C GLU A 158 12.43 21.20 -16.51
N GLU A 159 12.50 22.31 -15.77
CA GLU A 159 13.00 23.60 -16.28
C GLU A 159 14.47 23.53 -16.73
N ARG A 160 15.31 22.76 -16.04
CA ARG A 160 16.76 22.71 -16.29
C ARG A 160 17.18 21.63 -17.27
N HIS A 161 16.54 20.47 -17.23
CA HIS A 161 16.95 19.26 -17.94
C HIS A 161 15.96 18.86 -19.05
N GLY A 162 14.81 19.54 -19.15
CA GLY A 162 13.74 19.24 -20.09
C GLY A 162 12.75 18.22 -19.54
N ILE A 163 11.49 18.32 -20.00
CA ILE A 163 10.38 17.48 -19.54
C ILE A 163 10.64 16.01 -19.89
N ASP A 164 10.95 15.71 -21.15
CA ASP A 164 11.15 14.33 -21.64
C ASP A 164 12.18 13.55 -20.82
N ALA A 165 13.30 14.19 -20.44
CA ALA A 165 14.36 13.55 -19.67
C ALA A 165 13.97 13.25 -18.22
N VAL A 166 13.16 14.12 -17.61
CA VAL A 166 12.64 13.93 -16.24
C VAL A 166 11.54 12.86 -16.25
N GLU A 167 10.65 12.89 -17.25
CA GLU A 167 9.58 11.92 -17.43
C GLU A 167 10.12 10.51 -17.66
N ASP A 168 11.11 10.33 -18.55
CA ASP A 168 11.75 9.02 -18.80
C ASP A 168 12.37 8.40 -17.54
N LEU A 169 12.90 9.25 -16.66
CA LEU A 169 13.46 8.86 -15.38
C LEU A 169 12.36 8.50 -14.37
N LEU A 170 11.33 9.35 -14.25
CA LEU A 170 10.19 9.12 -13.39
C LEU A 170 9.46 7.83 -13.77
N ASP A 171 9.23 7.58 -15.05
CA ASP A 171 8.66 6.33 -15.58
C ASP A 171 9.40 5.11 -15.06
N SER A 172 10.73 5.16 -15.13
CA SER A 172 11.58 4.06 -14.69
C SER A 172 11.55 3.87 -13.18
N CYS A 173 11.46 4.97 -12.43
CA CYS A 173 11.29 4.92 -10.98
C CYS A 173 9.92 4.39 -10.58
N HIS A 174 8.85 4.80 -11.26
CA HIS A 174 7.48 4.36 -11.02
C HIS A 174 7.28 2.87 -11.33
N ALA A 175 7.89 2.38 -12.42
CA ALA A 175 7.88 0.96 -12.76
C ALA A 175 8.49 0.07 -11.66
N LEU A 176 9.45 0.61 -10.90
CA LEU A 176 10.17 -0.06 -9.82
C LEU A 176 9.73 0.40 -8.42
N MET A 177 8.68 1.20 -8.30
CA MET A 177 8.29 1.88 -7.06
C MET A 177 8.06 0.90 -5.90
N ASN A 178 7.46 -0.27 -6.19
CA ASN A 178 7.20 -1.32 -5.19
C ASN A 178 8.50 -1.96 -4.66
N TYR A 179 9.59 -1.90 -5.43
CA TYR A 179 10.93 -2.35 -5.03
C TYR A 179 11.78 -1.21 -4.43
N GLY A 180 11.16 -0.09 -4.06
CA GLY A 180 11.80 1.04 -3.37
C GLY A 180 11.69 1.02 -1.85
N VAL A 181 11.11 -0.02 -1.26
CA VAL A 181 10.74 -0.03 0.15
C VAL A 181 11.74 -0.83 0.98
N ASP A 182 12.20 -0.23 2.08
CA ASP A 182 12.93 -0.93 3.13
C ASP A 182 11.94 -1.61 4.08
N ARG A 183 11.95 -2.96 4.08
CA ARG A 183 11.05 -3.76 4.92
C ARG A 183 11.51 -3.88 6.39
N TYR A 184 12.80 -3.59 6.65
CA TYR A 184 13.44 -3.85 7.94
C TYR A 184 14.12 -2.62 8.58
N LYS A 185 14.34 -1.54 7.83
CA LYS A 185 15.07 -0.36 8.32
C LYS A 185 14.15 0.84 8.52
N ARG A 186 13.98 1.24 9.78
CA ARG A 186 13.12 2.37 10.16
C ARG A 186 13.70 3.72 9.67
N PRO A 187 12.93 4.53 8.92
CA PRO A 187 13.33 5.90 8.60
C PRO A 187 13.23 6.81 9.84
N TYR A 188 14.17 7.75 9.97
CA TYR A 188 14.06 8.82 10.97
C TYR A 188 13.28 10.00 10.38
N PRO A 189 12.38 10.64 11.15
CA PRO A 189 11.69 11.85 10.71
C PRO A 189 12.70 12.98 10.52
N ILE A 190 12.59 13.70 9.40
CA ILE A 190 13.51 14.77 8.99
C ILE A 190 12.64 15.90 8.41
N SER A 191 12.87 17.14 8.85
CA SER A 191 12.12 18.29 8.32
C SER A 191 12.52 18.62 6.87
N ALA A 192 11.65 19.31 6.13
CA ALA A 192 11.96 19.71 4.74
C ALA A 192 13.15 20.68 4.63
N GLU A 193 13.40 21.50 5.66
CA GLU A 193 14.60 22.34 5.72
C GLU A 193 15.87 21.51 5.93
N GLU A 194 15.80 20.51 6.82
CA GLU A 194 16.90 19.58 7.01
C GLU A 194 17.13 18.72 5.75
N GLU A 195 16.09 18.35 5.03
CA GLU A 195 16.21 17.62 3.75
C GLU A 195 16.93 18.47 2.70
N ARG A 196 16.56 19.75 2.55
CA ARG A 196 17.26 20.70 1.66
C ARG A 196 18.73 20.88 2.04
N ARG A 197 19.05 20.95 3.33
CA ARG A 197 20.44 21.04 3.78
C ARG A 197 21.21 19.77 3.42
N ARG A 198 20.65 18.60 3.76
CA ARG A 198 21.27 17.31 3.45
C ARG A 198 21.39 17.08 1.94
N GLN A 199 20.52 17.66 1.12
CA GLN A 199 20.63 17.61 -0.33
C GLN A 199 21.91 18.31 -0.82
N LYS A 200 22.14 19.55 -0.36
CA LYS A 200 23.37 20.29 -0.69
C LYS A 200 24.62 19.53 -0.21
N ASP A 201 24.59 19.01 1.02
CA ASP A 201 25.71 18.23 1.57
C ASP A 201 26.00 16.98 0.72
N ARG A 202 24.94 16.32 0.20
CA ARG A 202 25.06 15.15 -0.68
C ARG A 202 25.64 15.52 -2.03
N GLU A 203 25.15 16.60 -2.64
CA GLU A 203 25.63 17.07 -3.93
C GLU A 203 27.13 17.43 -3.86
N GLU A 204 27.52 18.14 -2.80
CA GLU A 204 28.92 18.48 -2.53
C GLU A 204 29.79 17.22 -2.29
N HIS A 205 29.27 16.24 -1.55
CA HIS A 205 29.98 14.98 -1.29
C HIS A 205 30.12 14.14 -2.56
N LEU A 206 29.09 14.09 -3.41
CA LEU A 206 29.12 13.38 -4.68
C LEU A 206 30.10 14.05 -5.65
N GLN A 207 30.11 15.38 -5.74
CA GLN A 207 31.10 16.13 -6.51
C GLN A 207 32.53 15.87 -6.02
N LYS A 208 32.74 15.70 -4.71
CA LYS A 208 34.06 15.31 -4.16
C LYS A 208 34.44 13.89 -4.55
N GLN A 209 33.52 12.92 -4.44
CA GLN A 209 33.79 11.52 -4.84
C GLN A 209 34.00 11.34 -6.34
N ILE A 210 33.23 12.05 -7.18
CA ILE A 210 33.45 12.07 -8.63
C ILE A 210 34.86 12.63 -8.92
N ASN A 211 35.27 13.72 -8.29
CA ASN A 211 36.63 14.24 -8.46
C ASN A 211 37.74 13.25 -8.05
N ASP A 212 37.50 12.39 -7.06
CA ASP A 212 38.46 11.36 -6.63
C ASP A 212 38.45 10.11 -7.55
N LEU A 213 37.28 9.69 -8.04
CA LEU A 213 37.14 8.59 -9.02
C LEU A 213 37.75 8.95 -10.39
N TRP A 214 37.68 10.21 -10.81
CA TRP A 214 38.29 10.69 -12.06
C TRP A 214 39.78 11.08 -11.91
N ARG A 215 40.28 11.26 -10.68
CA ARG A 215 41.72 11.50 -10.42
C ARG A 215 42.58 10.25 -10.50
N THR A 216 41.97 9.07 -10.46
CA THR A 216 42.67 7.79 -10.57
C THR A 216 42.06 6.95 -11.67
N ILE A 217 42.35 7.32 -12.91
CA ILE A 217 42.46 6.31 -13.98
C ILE A 217 43.65 5.43 -13.57
N PRO A 218 43.47 4.15 -13.18
CA PRO A 218 44.59 3.31 -12.83
C PRO A 218 45.37 3.03 -14.12
N LYS A 219 46.49 3.74 -14.33
CA LYS A 219 47.55 3.28 -15.23
C LYS A 219 48.35 2.19 -14.50
N SER A 220 47.73 1.04 -14.24
CA SER A 220 48.39 -0.24 -13.96
C SER A 220 47.35 -1.30 -13.63
N ALA A 221 47.34 -2.37 -14.41
CA ALA A 221 46.48 -3.54 -14.23
C ALA A 221 46.96 -4.50 -13.12
N ASP A 222 47.87 -4.10 -12.23
CA ASP A 222 48.66 -5.04 -11.41
C ASP A 222 48.54 -4.89 -9.89
N LYS A 223 47.47 -4.25 -9.37
CA LYS A 223 47.16 -4.33 -7.93
C LYS A 223 45.66 -4.51 -7.68
N PHE A 224 45.12 -5.63 -8.12
CA PHE A 224 43.84 -6.11 -7.60
C PHE A 224 44.06 -6.67 -6.19
N SER A 225 43.31 -6.17 -5.21
CA SER A 225 43.36 -6.68 -3.84
C SER A 225 42.42 -7.89 -3.71
N GLU A 226 42.65 -8.77 -2.73
CA GLU A 226 41.72 -9.90 -2.45
C GLU A 226 40.27 -9.43 -2.19
N LYS A 227 40.06 -8.18 -1.76
CA LYS A 227 38.73 -7.57 -1.56
C LYS A 227 37.94 -7.36 -2.86
N ASP A 228 38.60 -7.34 -4.01
CA ASP A 228 37.94 -7.21 -5.32
C ASP A 228 37.36 -8.55 -5.83
N ASN A 229 37.70 -9.69 -5.19
CA ASN A 229 37.13 -11.01 -5.51
C ASN A 229 35.81 -11.31 -4.76
N MET A 230 35.45 -10.52 -3.76
CA MET A 230 34.23 -10.75 -2.98
C MET A 230 33.00 -10.27 -3.75
N ARG A 231 31.89 -11.02 -3.64
CA ARG A 231 30.58 -10.64 -4.19
C ARG A 231 30.15 -9.31 -3.56
N PHE A 232 29.72 -8.37 -4.40
CA PHE A 232 29.14 -7.10 -3.96
C PHE A 232 27.74 -6.95 -4.57
N PRO A 233 26.70 -6.67 -3.79
CA PRO A 233 26.73 -6.45 -2.33
C PRO A 233 27.01 -7.74 -1.54
N GLU A 234 27.56 -7.60 -0.33
CA GLU A 234 27.85 -8.75 0.56
C GLU A 234 26.54 -9.49 0.90
N GLU A 235 25.51 -8.73 1.24
CA GLU A 235 24.14 -9.22 1.41
C GLU A 235 23.27 -8.78 0.23
N PRO A 236 22.43 -9.67 -0.31
CA PRO A 236 21.48 -9.32 -1.36
C PRO A 236 20.58 -8.14 -0.96
N GLN A 237 20.25 -7.27 -1.90
CA GLN A 237 19.46 -6.06 -1.63
C GLN A 237 18.07 -6.16 -2.26
N GLU A 238 17.03 -6.17 -1.43
CA GLU A 238 15.62 -6.14 -1.89
C GLU A 238 15.20 -4.76 -2.37
N ASN A 239 15.74 -3.70 -1.78
CA ASN A 239 15.42 -2.32 -2.14
C ASN A 239 16.24 -1.90 -3.38
N ILE A 240 15.71 -2.23 -4.55
CA ILE A 240 16.32 -1.96 -5.85
C ILE A 240 16.52 -0.45 -6.04
N LEU A 241 15.51 0.39 -5.79
CA LEU A 241 15.67 1.84 -5.98
C LEU A 241 16.70 2.44 -5.02
N TYR A 242 16.80 1.96 -3.78
CA TYR A 242 17.85 2.39 -2.86
C TYR A 242 19.23 2.03 -3.40
N PHE A 243 19.39 0.80 -3.88
CA PHE A 243 20.66 0.35 -4.44
C PHE A 243 21.06 1.18 -5.66
N ILE A 244 20.13 1.44 -6.57
CA ILE A 244 20.33 2.31 -7.72
C ILE A 244 20.71 3.73 -7.26
N GLU A 245 19.98 4.32 -6.30
CA GLU A 245 20.28 5.65 -5.75
C GLU A 245 21.73 5.76 -5.25
N LYS A 246 22.25 4.70 -4.60
CA LYS A 246 23.60 4.69 -4.01
C LYS A 246 24.69 4.31 -4.99
N HIS A 247 24.45 3.29 -5.81
CA HIS A 247 25.51 2.58 -6.53
C HIS A 247 25.44 2.75 -8.05
N ALA A 248 24.35 3.30 -8.61
CA ALA A 248 24.26 3.49 -10.05
C ALA A 248 25.40 4.38 -10.55
N PRO A 249 26.26 3.90 -11.46
CA PRO A 249 27.49 4.58 -11.84
C PRO A 249 27.25 5.84 -12.69
N LEU A 250 26.19 5.86 -13.49
CA LEU A 250 25.94 6.91 -14.48
C LEU A 250 24.90 7.96 -14.05
N LEU A 251 24.25 7.77 -12.89
CA LEU A 251 23.24 8.72 -12.42
C LEU A 251 23.88 10.01 -11.94
N GLU A 252 23.46 11.12 -12.55
CA GLU A 252 23.74 12.49 -12.14
C GLU A 252 23.12 12.81 -10.78
N PRO A 253 23.62 13.84 -10.06
CA PRO A 253 23.08 14.22 -8.75
C PRO A 253 21.57 14.43 -8.74
N TRP A 254 21.02 15.09 -9.78
CA TRP A 254 19.59 15.35 -9.84
C TRP A 254 18.77 14.07 -10.06
N GLN A 255 19.24 13.16 -10.90
CA GLN A 255 18.57 11.90 -11.17
C GLN A 255 18.47 11.04 -9.90
N ARG A 256 19.54 11.02 -9.10
CA ARG A 256 19.55 10.31 -7.80
C ARG A 256 18.53 10.87 -6.82
N GLU A 257 18.35 12.18 -6.80
CA GLU A 257 17.36 12.80 -5.93
C GLU A 257 15.94 12.50 -6.41
N VAL A 258 15.68 12.44 -7.72
CA VAL A 258 14.39 11.96 -8.27
C VAL A 258 14.12 10.51 -7.84
N VAL A 259 15.10 9.60 -8.02
CA VAL A 259 14.98 8.20 -7.55
C VAL A 259 14.65 8.16 -6.06
N ARG A 260 15.31 8.98 -5.25
CA ARG A 260 15.05 9.09 -3.81
C ARG A 260 13.63 9.59 -3.51
N ILE A 261 13.13 10.57 -4.26
CA ILE A 261 11.78 11.11 -4.08
C ILE A 261 10.74 10.02 -4.26
N VAL A 262 10.79 9.31 -5.39
CA VAL A 262 9.87 8.19 -5.67
C VAL A 262 9.98 7.13 -4.59
N ARG A 263 11.21 6.79 -4.18
CA ARG A 263 11.48 5.81 -3.12
C ARG A 263 10.87 6.19 -1.77
N LYS A 264 11.04 7.44 -1.33
CA LYS A 264 10.48 7.94 -0.06
C LYS A 264 8.96 7.97 -0.07
N ILE A 265 8.36 8.38 -1.19
CA ILE A 265 6.90 8.35 -1.37
C ILE A 265 6.40 6.89 -1.29
N ALA A 266 7.05 5.96 -2.01
CA ALA A 266 6.71 4.55 -1.95
C ALA A 266 6.77 3.96 -0.53
N GLN A 267 7.83 4.30 0.20
CA GLN A 267 8.01 3.89 1.60
C GLN A 267 6.88 4.41 2.50
N TYR A 268 6.47 5.66 2.32
CA TYR A 268 5.45 6.30 3.14
C TYR A 268 4.07 5.63 2.97
N PHE A 269 3.69 5.28 1.76
CA PHE A 269 2.40 4.62 1.48
C PHE A 269 2.41 3.09 1.64
N TYR A 270 3.57 2.50 1.91
CA TYR A 270 3.71 1.05 2.08
C TYR A 270 2.82 0.44 3.17
N PRO A 271 2.59 1.08 4.34
CA PRO A 271 1.67 0.57 5.35
C PRO A 271 0.23 0.39 4.87
N GLN A 272 -0.29 1.30 4.03
CA GLN A 272 -1.67 1.21 3.51
C GLN A 272 -1.88 -0.07 2.70
N ARG A 273 -0.88 -0.49 1.92
CA ARG A 273 -0.94 -1.73 1.13
C ARG A 273 -1.01 -3.00 1.98
N GLN A 274 -0.55 -2.95 3.23
CA GLN A 274 -0.56 -4.08 4.17
C GLN A 274 -1.77 -4.10 5.10
N THR A 275 -2.60 -3.06 5.06
CA THR A 275 -3.67 -2.82 6.04
C THR A 275 -4.99 -2.45 5.36
N GLN A 276 -5.18 -2.80 4.10
CA GLN A 276 -6.37 -2.44 3.33
C GLN A 276 -7.64 -3.00 3.97
N VAL A 277 -7.69 -4.29 4.32
CA VAL A 277 -8.88 -4.91 4.95
C VAL A 277 -9.15 -4.29 6.32
N MET A 278 -8.11 -4.10 7.12
CA MET A 278 -8.25 -3.52 8.45
C MET A 278 -8.66 -2.05 8.41
N ASN A 279 -8.04 -1.25 7.55
CA ASN A 279 -8.30 0.18 7.44
C ASN A 279 -9.74 0.44 6.96
N GLU A 280 -10.13 -0.16 5.83
CA GLU A 280 -11.49 -0.04 5.29
C GLU A 280 -12.51 -0.61 6.28
N GLY A 281 -12.23 -1.79 6.85
CA GLY A 281 -13.11 -2.41 7.85
C GLY A 281 -13.30 -1.56 9.10
N TRP A 282 -12.24 -0.93 9.61
CA TRP A 282 -12.27 -0.08 10.79
C TRP A 282 -13.07 1.19 10.53
N ALA A 283 -12.82 1.85 9.40
CA ALA A 283 -13.55 3.04 9.01
C ALA A 283 -15.03 2.75 8.75
N THR A 284 -15.36 1.63 8.13
CA THR A 284 -16.75 1.16 7.96
C THR A 284 -17.40 0.79 9.29
N PHE A 285 -16.68 0.13 10.19
CA PHE A 285 -17.22 -0.19 11.52
C PHE A 285 -17.61 1.08 12.30
N TRP A 286 -16.73 2.09 12.29
CA TRP A 286 -16.99 3.34 13.00
C TRP A 286 -18.02 4.22 12.31
N HIS A 287 -18.01 4.34 10.98
CA HIS A 287 -19.06 5.09 10.31
C HIS A 287 -20.44 4.51 10.60
N TYR A 288 -20.53 3.19 10.75
CA TYR A 288 -21.79 2.50 10.94
C TYR A 288 -22.27 2.72 12.37
N THR A 289 -21.35 2.56 13.33
CA THR A 289 -21.63 2.76 14.75
C THR A 289 -22.01 4.22 15.05
N LEU A 290 -21.21 5.18 14.58
CA LEU A 290 -21.41 6.61 14.86
C LEU A 290 -22.69 7.15 14.19
N MET A 291 -23.00 6.74 12.96
CA MET A 291 -24.22 7.16 12.27
C MET A 291 -25.49 6.60 12.95
N ASN A 292 -25.46 5.34 13.39
CA ASN A 292 -26.55 4.77 14.17
C ASN A 292 -26.71 5.47 15.53
N ASP A 293 -25.62 5.88 16.17
CA ASP A 293 -25.67 6.63 17.43
C ASP A 293 -26.26 8.03 17.28
N LEU A 294 -25.93 8.75 16.20
CA LEU A 294 -26.59 10.01 15.86
C LEU A 294 -28.11 9.82 15.74
N TYR A 295 -28.57 8.72 15.13
CA TYR A 295 -29.99 8.41 15.02
C TYR A 295 -30.62 8.06 16.38
N ASN A 296 -29.92 7.26 17.19
CA ASN A 296 -30.36 6.88 18.53
C ASN A 296 -30.54 8.10 19.44
N GLU A 297 -29.65 9.10 19.32
CA GLU A 297 -29.74 10.37 20.04
C GLU A 297 -30.74 11.37 19.42
N GLY A 298 -31.35 11.04 18.27
CA GLY A 298 -32.36 11.85 17.61
C GLY A 298 -31.80 13.06 16.86
N LEU A 299 -30.50 13.04 16.53
CA LEU A 299 -29.78 14.11 15.80
C LEU A 299 -29.93 13.99 14.28
N VAL A 300 -30.42 12.86 13.77
CA VAL A 300 -30.71 12.66 12.35
C VAL A 300 -32.11 12.06 12.14
N THR A 301 -32.66 12.27 10.96
CA THR A 301 -34.01 11.82 10.60
C THR A 301 -34.03 10.39 10.06
N GLU A 302 -35.22 9.81 9.91
CA GLU A 302 -35.39 8.49 9.25
C GLU A 302 -35.01 8.55 7.77
N GLY A 303 -35.32 9.65 7.07
CA GLY A 303 -34.94 9.85 5.67
C GLY A 303 -33.42 9.85 5.50
N PHE A 304 -32.71 10.53 6.40
CA PHE A 304 -31.25 10.50 6.46
C PHE A 304 -30.72 9.08 6.65
N MET A 305 -31.32 8.29 7.55
CA MET A 305 -30.89 6.91 7.77
C MET A 305 -31.14 5.99 6.58
N MET A 306 -32.23 6.20 5.83
CA MET A 306 -32.48 5.43 4.61
C MET A 306 -31.41 5.69 3.54
N GLU A 307 -31.02 6.94 3.35
CA GLU A 307 -29.93 7.30 2.45
C GLU A 307 -28.60 6.69 2.91
N PHE A 308 -28.26 6.83 4.18
CA PHE A 308 -27.07 6.22 4.77
C PHE A 308 -27.02 4.69 4.55
N LEU A 309 -28.14 3.98 4.78
CA LEU A 309 -28.19 2.53 4.61
C LEU A 309 -27.99 2.11 3.15
N ILE A 310 -28.49 2.87 2.18
CA ILE A 310 -28.24 2.62 0.75
C ILE A 310 -26.75 2.76 0.46
N SER A 311 -26.11 3.84 0.91
CA SER A 311 -24.68 4.06 0.69
C SER A 311 -23.81 3.01 1.39
N HIS A 312 -24.12 2.69 2.66
CA HIS A 312 -23.39 1.69 3.43
C HIS A 312 -23.50 0.30 2.78
N THR A 313 -24.71 -0.15 2.45
CA THR A 313 -24.92 -1.48 1.84
C THR A 313 -24.28 -1.60 0.46
N SER A 314 -24.18 -0.49 -0.28
CA SER A 314 -23.48 -0.46 -1.57
C SER A 314 -21.96 -0.66 -1.40
N VAL A 315 -21.34 -0.02 -0.40
CA VAL A 315 -19.90 -0.13 -0.14
C VAL A 315 -19.51 -1.52 0.39
N VAL A 316 -20.33 -2.12 1.26
CA VAL A 316 -20.06 -3.46 1.82
C VAL A 316 -20.58 -4.61 0.96
N PHE A 317 -21.07 -4.32 -0.26
CA PHE A 317 -21.55 -5.35 -1.16
C PHE A 317 -20.41 -6.26 -1.62
N GLN A 318 -20.55 -7.57 -1.37
CA GLN A 318 -19.64 -8.59 -1.87
C GLN A 318 -20.33 -9.37 -3.01
N PRO A 319 -19.90 -9.23 -4.26
CA PRO A 319 -20.38 -10.08 -5.34
C PRO A 319 -19.98 -11.55 -5.11
N GLY A 320 -20.85 -12.48 -5.51
CA GLY A 320 -20.53 -13.91 -5.52
C GLY A 320 -19.40 -14.25 -6.50
N PHE A 321 -18.75 -15.39 -6.32
CA PHE A 321 -17.59 -15.82 -7.13
C PHE A 321 -17.92 -16.04 -8.62
N ASP A 322 -19.18 -16.29 -8.94
CA ASP A 322 -19.73 -16.52 -10.27
C ASP A 322 -20.25 -15.24 -10.95
N SER A 323 -20.16 -14.10 -10.27
CA SER A 323 -20.53 -12.80 -10.82
C SER A 323 -19.50 -12.32 -11.84
N PRO A 324 -19.91 -11.76 -13.00
CA PRO A 324 -18.98 -11.13 -13.94
C PRO A 324 -18.28 -9.89 -13.35
N TYR A 325 -18.78 -9.36 -12.24
CA TYR A 325 -18.21 -8.22 -11.53
C TYR A 325 -17.33 -8.63 -10.33
N TYR A 326 -17.10 -9.93 -10.12
CA TYR A 326 -16.19 -10.40 -9.07
C TYR A 326 -14.74 -10.05 -9.42
N SER A 327 -14.08 -9.30 -8.54
CA SER A 327 -12.68 -8.87 -8.68
C SER A 327 -11.84 -9.21 -7.46
N GLY A 328 -12.30 -10.16 -6.65
CA GLY A 328 -11.72 -10.52 -5.36
C GLY A 328 -12.66 -10.26 -4.19
N ILE A 329 -12.12 -10.41 -2.97
CA ILE A 329 -12.87 -10.11 -1.75
C ILE A 329 -12.80 -8.60 -1.49
N ASN A 330 -13.98 -7.98 -1.39
CA ASN A 330 -14.17 -6.59 -1.05
C ASN A 330 -13.63 -6.35 0.38
N PRO A 331 -12.58 -5.51 0.54
CA PRO A 331 -11.97 -5.24 1.84
C PRO A 331 -12.95 -4.59 2.83
N TYR A 332 -13.87 -3.74 2.37
CA TYR A 332 -14.92 -3.15 3.20
C TYR A 332 -15.83 -4.23 3.77
N ALA A 333 -16.29 -5.16 2.92
CA ALA A 333 -17.19 -6.24 3.32
C ALA A 333 -16.53 -7.18 4.35
N LEU A 334 -15.31 -7.64 4.05
CA LEU A 334 -14.58 -8.56 4.92
C LEU A 334 -14.19 -7.90 6.24
N GLY A 335 -13.57 -6.72 6.19
CA GLY A 335 -13.10 -6.00 7.36
C GLY A 335 -14.26 -5.61 8.29
N PHE A 336 -15.35 -5.08 7.75
CA PHE A 336 -16.55 -4.75 8.52
C PHE A 336 -17.16 -5.99 9.19
N ALA A 337 -17.34 -7.09 8.44
CA ALA A 337 -17.86 -8.34 8.99
C ALA A 337 -16.99 -8.85 10.15
N MET A 338 -15.66 -8.79 10.01
CA MET A 338 -14.73 -9.21 11.05
C MET A 338 -14.82 -8.32 12.30
N TYR A 339 -14.81 -6.99 12.18
CA TYR A 339 -14.92 -6.10 13.34
C TYR A 339 -16.29 -6.22 14.05
N CYS A 340 -17.37 -6.33 13.28
CA CYS A 340 -18.70 -6.61 13.83
C CYS A 340 -18.73 -7.95 14.59
N ASP A 341 -18.06 -8.98 14.04
CA ASP A 341 -18.04 -10.29 14.67
C ASP A 341 -17.16 -10.32 15.93
N ILE A 342 -16.03 -9.60 15.97
CA ILE A 342 -15.26 -9.42 17.21
C ILE A 342 -16.15 -8.81 18.31
N ARG A 343 -16.88 -7.75 18.00
CA ARG A 343 -17.83 -7.14 18.95
C ARG A 343 -18.89 -8.13 19.41
N ARG A 344 -19.50 -8.87 18.46
CA ARG A 344 -20.50 -9.89 18.77
C ARG A 344 -19.93 -11.00 19.67
N ILE A 345 -18.72 -11.49 19.42
CA ILE A 345 -18.06 -12.53 20.24
C ILE A 345 -17.86 -12.03 21.67
N CYS A 346 -17.46 -10.78 21.83
CA CYS A 346 -17.29 -10.16 23.14
C CYS A 346 -18.64 -9.99 23.87
N GLU A 347 -19.68 -9.47 23.20
CA GLU A 347 -20.97 -9.16 23.83
C GLU A 347 -21.89 -10.39 24.00
N ASN A 348 -21.93 -11.28 23.00
CA ASN A 348 -22.87 -12.40 22.90
C ASN A 348 -22.18 -13.68 22.35
N PRO A 349 -21.24 -14.30 23.09
CA PRO A 349 -20.49 -15.46 22.63
C PRO A 349 -21.33 -16.74 22.56
N THR A 350 -21.17 -17.47 21.45
CA THR A 350 -21.68 -18.85 21.28
C THR A 350 -20.71 -19.89 21.85
N GLU A 351 -21.10 -21.16 21.87
CA GLU A 351 -20.21 -22.29 22.20
C GLU A 351 -19.01 -22.38 21.25
N GLU A 352 -19.24 -22.17 19.95
CA GLU A 352 -18.19 -22.19 18.93
C GLU A 352 -17.18 -21.07 19.16
N ASP A 353 -17.66 -19.86 19.48
CA ASP A 353 -16.78 -18.71 19.75
C ASP A 353 -15.89 -18.96 20.97
N ARG A 354 -16.42 -19.59 22.03
CA ARG A 354 -15.63 -19.94 23.22
C ARG A 354 -14.52 -20.96 22.92
N ARG A 355 -14.71 -21.82 21.92
CA ARG A 355 -13.68 -22.79 21.50
C ARG A 355 -12.59 -22.15 20.64
N TRP A 356 -12.99 -21.25 19.73
CA TRP A 356 -12.07 -20.60 18.79
C TRP A 356 -11.37 -19.37 19.38
N PHE A 357 -12.02 -18.66 20.29
CA PHE A 357 -11.55 -17.41 20.88
C PHE A 357 -11.72 -17.39 22.40
N PRO A 358 -11.09 -18.33 23.13
CA PRO A 358 -11.32 -18.49 24.57
C PRO A 358 -10.99 -17.23 25.38
N ASP A 359 -9.96 -16.47 24.97
CA ASP A 359 -9.52 -15.26 25.68
C ASP A 359 -10.32 -13.99 25.32
N MET A 360 -11.12 -14.02 24.24
CA MET A 360 -11.88 -12.87 23.73
C MET A 360 -13.39 -13.03 23.96
N ALA A 361 -13.91 -14.25 24.00
CA ALA A 361 -15.32 -14.51 24.22
C ALA A 361 -15.77 -13.99 25.60
N GLY A 362 -16.65 -12.98 25.62
CA GLY A 362 -17.10 -12.34 26.86
C GLY A 362 -16.18 -11.23 27.40
N SER A 363 -15.12 -10.84 26.69
CA SER A 363 -14.24 -9.73 27.08
C SER A 363 -14.85 -8.34 26.77
N ASP A 364 -14.17 -7.27 27.16
CA ASP A 364 -14.54 -5.91 26.72
C ASP A 364 -14.32 -5.76 25.20
N TRP A 365 -15.40 -5.56 24.45
CA TRP A 365 -15.34 -5.51 22.99
C TRP A 365 -14.49 -4.36 22.47
N LEU A 366 -14.56 -3.19 23.12
CA LEU A 366 -13.88 -1.98 22.68
C LEU A 366 -12.36 -2.15 22.79
N SER A 367 -11.89 -2.71 23.92
CA SER A 367 -10.49 -3.07 24.12
C SER A 367 -10.03 -4.12 23.11
N SER A 368 -10.85 -5.14 22.82
CA SER A 368 -10.50 -6.19 21.86
C SER A 368 -10.34 -5.66 20.43
N ILE A 369 -11.27 -4.84 19.92
CA ILE A 369 -11.15 -4.27 18.57
C ILE A 369 -9.98 -3.28 18.46
N LYS A 370 -9.70 -2.50 19.51
CA LYS A 370 -8.56 -1.56 19.55
C LYS A 370 -7.23 -2.29 19.61
N PHE A 371 -7.15 -3.39 20.35
CA PHE A 371 -5.97 -4.24 20.37
C PHE A 371 -5.72 -4.84 18.98
N ALA A 372 -6.77 -5.37 18.34
CA ALA A 372 -6.70 -5.88 16.98
C ALA A 372 -6.23 -4.80 15.99
N MET A 373 -6.83 -3.61 16.02
CA MET A 373 -6.45 -2.48 15.16
C MET A 373 -5.01 -2.02 15.37
N SER A 374 -4.57 -1.90 16.63
CA SER A 374 -3.25 -1.31 16.94
C SER A 374 -2.07 -2.26 16.73
N SER A 375 -2.30 -3.58 16.75
CA SER A 375 -1.23 -4.59 16.87
C SER A 375 -1.05 -5.47 15.64
N PHE A 376 -1.99 -5.46 14.70
CA PHE A 376 -1.99 -6.38 13.55
C PHE A 376 -1.98 -5.64 12.20
N LYS A 377 -1.61 -6.39 11.17
CA LYS A 377 -1.78 -6.08 9.73
C LYS A 377 -2.72 -7.11 9.09
N ASP A 378 -3.15 -6.90 7.85
CA ASP A 378 -4.23 -7.69 7.22
C ASP A 378 -4.03 -9.20 7.33
N GLU A 379 -2.87 -9.73 6.91
CA GLU A 379 -2.59 -11.18 6.95
C GLU A 379 -2.77 -11.76 8.38
N SER A 380 -2.25 -11.05 9.37
CA SER A 380 -2.25 -11.48 10.77
C SER A 380 -3.60 -11.26 11.43
N PHE A 381 -4.32 -10.21 11.03
CA PHE A 381 -5.67 -9.94 11.50
C PHE A 381 -6.65 -11.01 11.01
N ILE A 382 -6.56 -11.39 9.73
CA ILE A 382 -7.32 -12.50 9.15
C ILE A 382 -6.96 -13.80 9.85
N LEU A 383 -5.66 -14.09 9.99
CA LEU A 383 -5.18 -15.33 10.62
C LEU A 383 -5.62 -15.48 12.08
N GLN A 384 -5.72 -14.37 12.82
CA GLN A 384 -6.10 -14.40 14.22
C GLN A 384 -7.62 -14.30 14.44
N TYR A 385 -8.33 -13.44 13.69
CA TYR A 385 -9.70 -13.02 14.03
C TYR A 385 -10.80 -13.48 13.06
N LEU A 386 -10.49 -14.08 11.90
CA LEU A 386 -11.54 -14.52 10.96
C LEU A 386 -12.32 -15.73 11.49
N SER A 387 -13.49 -15.50 12.07
CA SER A 387 -14.25 -16.56 12.74
C SER A 387 -14.91 -17.56 11.77
N PRO A 388 -15.20 -18.79 12.24
CA PRO A 388 -16.04 -19.76 11.52
C PRO A 388 -17.39 -19.18 11.07
N LYS A 389 -18.00 -18.32 11.89
CA LYS A 389 -19.26 -17.65 11.56
C LYS A 389 -19.11 -16.77 10.33
N VAL A 390 -18.11 -15.89 10.29
CA VAL A 390 -17.86 -15.01 9.14
C VAL A 390 -17.54 -15.83 7.89
N ILE A 391 -16.75 -16.91 8.03
CA ILE A 391 -16.44 -17.83 6.92
C ILE A 391 -17.73 -18.43 6.33
N ARG A 392 -18.69 -18.85 7.17
CA ARG A 392 -19.99 -19.37 6.71
C ARG A 392 -20.88 -18.28 6.12
N ASP A 393 -20.98 -17.13 6.76
CA ASP A 393 -21.83 -16.03 6.31
C ASP A 393 -21.41 -15.52 4.92
N LEU A 394 -20.09 -15.43 4.68
CA LEU A 394 -19.51 -15.07 3.39
C LEU A 394 -19.35 -16.27 2.42
N LYS A 395 -19.72 -17.48 2.86
CA LYS A 395 -19.62 -18.73 2.09
C LYS A 395 -18.23 -18.96 1.49
N LEU A 396 -17.17 -18.67 2.24
CA LEU A 396 -15.81 -18.77 1.74
C LEU A 396 -15.45 -20.24 1.46
N PHE A 397 -14.62 -20.43 0.45
CA PHE A 397 -13.99 -21.69 0.10
C PHE A 397 -12.64 -21.40 -0.57
N SER A 398 -11.76 -22.39 -0.60
CA SER A 398 -10.45 -22.28 -1.23
C SER A 398 -10.45 -23.02 -2.56
N ILE A 399 -9.77 -22.47 -3.55
CA ILE A 399 -9.48 -23.13 -4.83
C ILE A 399 -7.95 -23.21 -4.94
N MET A 400 -7.46 -24.39 -5.26
CA MET A 400 -6.06 -24.64 -5.59
C MET A 400 -5.97 -25.00 -7.07
N ASP A 401 -5.24 -24.17 -7.80
CA ASP A 401 -4.87 -24.37 -9.19
C ASP A 401 -3.40 -24.82 -9.23
N ASP A 402 -3.17 -26.07 -9.65
CA ASP A 402 -1.85 -26.69 -9.74
C ASP A 402 -1.52 -26.84 -11.22
N ASP A 403 -0.47 -26.18 -11.69
CA ASP A 403 -0.02 -26.16 -13.08
C ASP A 403 0.31 -27.55 -13.67
N GLN A 404 0.42 -28.57 -12.82
CA GLN A 404 0.62 -29.97 -13.22
C GLN A 404 -0.66 -30.80 -13.33
N LYS A 405 -1.83 -30.21 -13.05
CA LYS A 405 -3.12 -30.90 -13.04
C LYS A 405 -4.12 -30.15 -13.92
N ASP A 406 -4.92 -30.92 -14.65
CA ASP A 406 -5.97 -30.35 -15.51
C ASP A 406 -7.22 -29.93 -14.70
N ASP A 407 -7.39 -30.48 -13.49
CA ASP A 407 -8.54 -30.22 -12.63
C ASP A 407 -8.21 -29.24 -11.49
N LEU A 408 -9.12 -28.29 -11.25
CA LEU A 408 -9.07 -27.43 -10.06
C LEU A 408 -9.47 -28.21 -8.80
N LEU A 409 -8.70 -28.06 -7.74
CA LEU A 409 -8.98 -28.68 -6.45
C LEU A 409 -9.70 -27.68 -5.53
N VAL A 410 -10.74 -28.12 -4.83
CA VAL A 410 -11.37 -27.37 -3.72
C VAL A 410 -10.90 -27.99 -2.40
N PRO A 411 -9.76 -27.54 -1.83
CA PRO A 411 -9.19 -28.17 -0.64
C PRO A 411 -9.98 -27.91 0.64
N ALA A 412 -10.78 -26.85 0.69
CA ALA A 412 -11.52 -26.47 1.88
C ALA A 412 -12.80 -25.69 1.54
N ILE A 413 -13.86 -25.97 2.30
CA ILE A 413 -15.15 -25.27 2.27
C ILE A 413 -15.47 -24.76 3.67
N HIS A 414 -16.57 -24.02 3.83
CA HIS A 414 -16.98 -23.39 5.09
C HIS A 414 -17.53 -24.39 6.14
N ASP A 415 -16.78 -25.45 6.43
CA ASP A 415 -17.05 -26.47 7.45
C ASP A 415 -15.92 -26.56 8.50
N GLU A 416 -16.11 -27.38 9.53
CA GLU A 416 -15.18 -27.51 10.68
C GLU A 416 -13.74 -27.86 10.27
N ASN A 417 -13.57 -28.70 9.25
CA ASN A 417 -12.24 -29.08 8.77
C ASN A 417 -11.62 -27.98 7.90
N GLY A 418 -12.43 -27.23 7.16
CA GLY A 418 -11.99 -26.20 6.23
C GLY A 418 -11.71 -24.84 6.86
N TYR A 419 -12.26 -24.51 8.04
CA TYR A 419 -12.10 -23.18 8.65
C TYR A 419 -10.64 -22.74 8.81
N ARG A 420 -9.75 -23.62 9.27
CA ARG A 420 -8.33 -23.30 9.43
C ARG A 420 -7.65 -23.08 8.07
N ILE A 421 -7.91 -23.97 7.12
CA ILE A 421 -7.31 -23.91 5.77
C ILE A 421 -7.76 -22.64 5.03
N ILE A 422 -9.05 -22.30 5.10
CA ILE A 422 -9.59 -21.06 4.52
C ILE A 422 -8.91 -19.85 5.15
N ARG A 423 -8.78 -19.84 6.47
CA ARG A 423 -8.15 -18.74 7.19
C ARG A 423 -6.68 -18.55 6.81
N GLU A 424 -5.92 -19.62 6.76
CA GLU A 424 -4.50 -19.63 6.35
C GLU A 424 -4.35 -19.21 4.88
N THR A 425 -5.18 -19.76 3.99
CA THR A 425 -5.15 -19.44 2.55
C THR A 425 -5.48 -17.97 2.32
N LEU A 426 -6.53 -17.45 2.97
CA LEU A 426 -6.95 -16.07 2.83
C LEU A 426 -5.89 -15.12 3.42
N ALA A 427 -5.35 -15.41 4.60
CA ALA A 427 -4.26 -14.64 5.18
C ALA A 427 -3.04 -14.58 4.24
N ALA A 428 -2.70 -15.70 3.59
CA ALA A 428 -1.59 -15.77 2.63
C ALA A 428 -1.83 -14.92 1.37
N GLN A 429 -3.08 -14.68 0.95
CA GLN A 429 -3.41 -13.78 -0.16
C GLN A 429 -3.16 -12.30 0.18
N TYR A 430 -3.29 -11.92 1.46
CA TYR A 430 -3.00 -10.56 1.92
C TYR A 430 -1.55 -10.35 2.35
N ASN A 431 -0.74 -11.41 2.38
CA ASN A 431 0.69 -11.28 2.64
C ASN A 431 1.40 -10.67 1.43
N LEU A 432 1.93 -9.45 1.59
CA LEU A 432 2.63 -8.73 0.53
C LEU A 432 3.83 -9.51 -0.03
N GLY A 433 4.54 -10.27 0.81
CA GLY A 433 5.67 -11.10 0.38
C GLY A 433 5.29 -12.23 -0.56
N ASN A 434 4.02 -12.66 -0.56
CA ASN A 434 3.49 -13.66 -1.49
C ASN A 434 2.94 -13.03 -2.78
N ARG A 435 2.52 -11.75 -2.71
CA ARG A 435 1.95 -11.01 -3.86
C ARG A 435 3.05 -10.39 -4.73
N GLU A 436 4.14 -9.94 -4.13
CA GLU A 436 5.26 -9.33 -4.83
C GLU A 436 6.33 -10.37 -5.12
N PRO A 437 6.79 -10.51 -6.38
CA PRO A 437 7.90 -11.41 -6.70
C PRO A 437 9.14 -11.06 -5.86
N ASN A 438 9.73 -12.07 -5.21
CA ASN A 438 10.94 -11.91 -4.40
C ASN A 438 12.15 -11.74 -5.33
N ILE A 439 12.46 -10.49 -5.66
CA ILE A 439 13.57 -10.11 -6.53
C ILE A 439 14.58 -9.30 -5.72
N GLN A 440 15.84 -9.71 -5.77
CA GLN A 440 16.91 -9.07 -5.02
C GLN A 440 18.13 -8.84 -5.92
N ILE A 441 18.85 -7.75 -5.70
CA ILE A 441 20.15 -7.54 -6.33
C ILE A 441 21.16 -8.48 -5.67
N TRP A 442 21.75 -9.34 -6.47
CA TRP A 442 22.67 -10.38 -6.02
C TRP A 442 24.14 -9.98 -6.18
N SER A 443 24.50 -9.44 -7.35
CA SER A 443 25.89 -9.06 -7.63
C SER A 443 26.02 -7.98 -8.71
N ILE A 444 27.09 -7.20 -8.64
CA ILE A 444 27.59 -6.35 -9.73
C ILE A 444 28.92 -6.92 -10.25
N ASP A 445 29.10 -6.96 -11.57
CA ASP A 445 30.42 -7.18 -12.16
C ASP A 445 31.30 -5.93 -12.05
N ARG A 446 32.05 -5.81 -10.96
CA ARG A 446 32.95 -4.66 -10.73
C ARG A 446 34.18 -4.64 -11.64
N ARG A 447 34.48 -5.73 -12.34
CA ARG A 447 35.74 -5.91 -13.09
C ARG A 447 35.57 -5.88 -14.59
N GLY A 448 34.49 -6.46 -15.08
CA GLY A 448 34.15 -6.50 -16.50
C GLY A 448 33.24 -5.36 -16.89
N ASP A 449 32.03 -5.71 -17.29
CA ASP A 449 31.10 -4.83 -18.00
C ASP A 449 30.18 -4.01 -17.08
N ARG A 450 30.31 -4.14 -15.76
CA ARG A 450 29.43 -3.49 -14.76
C ARG A 450 27.98 -3.96 -14.81
N SER A 451 27.74 -5.14 -15.38
CA SER A 451 26.41 -5.76 -15.38
C SER A 451 25.88 -6.01 -13.97
N LEU A 452 24.55 -5.90 -13.83
CA LEU A 452 23.82 -6.12 -12.59
C LEU A 452 23.09 -7.46 -12.66
N THR A 453 23.37 -8.35 -11.73
CA THR A 453 22.65 -9.62 -11.58
C THR A 453 21.61 -9.52 -10.47
N LEU A 454 20.35 -9.79 -10.82
CA LEU A 454 19.23 -9.95 -9.90
C LEU A 454 18.89 -11.44 -9.77
N ARG A 455 18.41 -11.82 -8.59
CA ARG A 455 17.86 -13.14 -8.32
C ARG A 455 16.40 -13.05 -7.94
N HIS A 456 15.57 -13.81 -8.66
CA HIS A 456 14.17 -14.05 -8.35
C HIS A 456 14.03 -15.41 -7.67
N GLN A 457 13.61 -15.43 -6.41
CA GLN A 457 13.28 -16.68 -5.71
C GLN A 457 11.82 -17.07 -5.99
N GLN A 458 11.64 -18.17 -6.70
CA GLN A 458 10.30 -18.60 -7.12
C GLN A 458 9.52 -19.20 -5.95
N HIS A 459 8.34 -18.63 -5.67
CA HIS A 459 7.40 -19.12 -4.65
C HIS A 459 6.29 -19.95 -5.31
N ASP A 460 5.99 -21.15 -4.79
CA ASP A 460 4.97 -22.07 -5.33
C ASP A 460 5.05 -22.35 -6.84
N ARG A 461 6.24 -22.30 -7.44
CA ARG A 461 6.43 -22.42 -8.90
C ARG A 461 5.67 -21.37 -9.71
N LYS A 462 5.21 -20.27 -9.09
CA LYS A 462 4.55 -19.17 -9.80
C LYS A 462 5.55 -18.45 -10.70
N PRO A 463 5.27 -18.32 -12.01
CA PRO A 463 6.16 -17.58 -12.91
C PRO A 463 6.04 -16.07 -12.67
N LEU A 464 7.02 -15.32 -13.18
CA LEU A 464 6.89 -13.87 -13.28
C LEU A 464 5.85 -13.51 -14.35
N GLY A 465 5.20 -12.35 -14.19
CA GLY A 465 4.16 -11.88 -15.11
C GLY A 465 4.68 -11.40 -16.47
N GLU A 466 3.77 -11.16 -17.41
CA GLU A 466 4.08 -10.71 -18.77
C GLU A 466 4.79 -9.34 -18.83
N SER A 467 4.65 -8.51 -17.79
CA SER A 467 5.28 -7.20 -17.69
C SER A 467 6.79 -7.24 -17.35
N THR A 468 7.35 -8.42 -17.09
CA THR A 468 8.74 -8.58 -16.63
C THR A 468 9.75 -7.89 -17.55
N ASP A 469 9.64 -8.11 -18.86
CA ASP A 469 10.61 -7.59 -19.82
C ASP A 469 10.58 -6.05 -19.88
N GLU A 470 9.41 -5.42 -19.76
CA GLU A 470 9.29 -3.96 -19.72
C GLU A 470 9.87 -3.38 -18.42
N VAL A 471 9.60 -4.00 -17.27
CA VAL A 471 10.17 -3.55 -15.98
C VAL A 471 11.70 -3.64 -15.98
N LEU A 472 12.26 -4.69 -16.59
CA LEU A 472 13.72 -4.84 -16.70
C LEU A 472 14.35 -3.80 -17.63
N LYS A 473 13.65 -3.32 -18.67
CA LYS A 473 14.14 -2.20 -19.51
C LYS A 473 14.26 -0.91 -18.70
N HIS A 474 13.30 -0.64 -17.82
CA HIS A 474 13.38 0.51 -16.91
C HIS A 474 14.55 0.40 -15.93
N LEU A 475 14.79 -0.80 -15.37
CA LEU A 475 15.96 -1.04 -14.53
C LEU A 475 17.27 -0.85 -15.30
N HIS A 476 17.36 -1.37 -16.52
CA HIS A 476 18.52 -1.17 -17.40
C HIS A 476 18.75 0.32 -17.68
N ARG A 477 17.70 1.11 -17.92
CA ARG A 477 17.82 2.57 -18.11
C ARG A 477 18.41 3.27 -16.88
N LEU A 478 17.96 2.92 -15.68
CA LEU A 478 18.47 3.51 -14.44
C LEU A 478 19.92 3.09 -14.13
N TRP A 479 20.27 1.84 -14.43
CA TRP A 479 21.60 1.30 -14.14
C TRP A 479 22.65 1.72 -15.19
N GLY A 480 22.25 1.72 -16.47
CA GLY A 480 23.06 2.10 -17.62
C GLY A 480 23.96 1.00 -18.19
N PHE A 481 23.90 -0.23 -17.64
CA PHE A 481 24.65 -1.41 -18.09
C PHE A 481 23.73 -2.63 -18.11
N ASP A 482 24.23 -3.74 -18.67
CA ASP A 482 23.48 -4.99 -18.83
C ASP A 482 22.87 -5.50 -17.50
N ILE A 483 21.63 -5.98 -17.59
CA ILE A 483 20.88 -6.58 -16.50
C ILE A 483 20.71 -8.07 -16.76
N HIS A 484 20.94 -8.87 -15.73
CA HIS A 484 20.76 -10.32 -15.76
C HIS A 484 19.80 -10.71 -14.63
N LEU A 485 18.62 -11.24 -14.97
CA LEU A 485 17.66 -11.73 -13.99
C LEU A 485 17.69 -13.26 -13.98
N GLU A 486 18.23 -13.84 -12.92
CA GLU A 486 18.24 -15.28 -12.65
C GLU A 486 16.98 -15.65 -11.86
N THR A 487 16.13 -16.50 -12.41
CA THR A 487 15.08 -17.18 -11.63
C THR A 487 15.66 -18.44 -11.02
N VAL A 488 15.60 -18.55 -9.70
CA VAL A 488 16.17 -19.66 -8.94
C VAL A 488 15.11 -20.47 -8.21
N GLN A 489 15.32 -21.79 -8.15
CA GLN A 489 14.56 -22.72 -7.32
C GLN A 489 15.56 -23.45 -6.41
N GLY A 490 15.54 -23.13 -5.12
CA GLY A 490 16.65 -23.48 -4.22
C GLY A 490 17.94 -22.80 -4.69
N ASP A 491 18.99 -23.59 -4.93
CA ASP A 491 20.28 -23.09 -5.43
C ASP A 491 20.45 -23.21 -6.96
N GLN A 492 19.46 -23.77 -7.66
CA GLN A 492 19.53 -23.99 -9.11
C GLN A 492 18.92 -22.82 -9.89
N VAL A 493 19.66 -22.33 -10.89
CA VAL A 493 19.17 -21.32 -11.83
C VAL A 493 18.34 -22.02 -12.90
N MET A 494 17.04 -21.68 -12.95
CA MET A 494 16.07 -22.29 -13.86
C MET A 494 15.96 -21.51 -15.16
N LYS A 495 16.03 -20.18 -15.10
CA LYS A 495 15.86 -19.28 -16.25
C LYS A 495 16.70 -18.04 -16.05
N VAL A 496 17.27 -17.52 -17.13
CA VAL A 496 17.99 -16.24 -17.13
C VAL A 496 17.37 -15.32 -18.19
N HIS A 497 17.01 -14.11 -17.78
CA HIS A 497 16.62 -13.03 -18.67
C HIS A 497 17.75 -12.01 -18.78
N HIS A 498 18.00 -11.53 -20.00
CA HIS A 498 19.05 -10.54 -20.27
C HIS A 498 18.43 -9.27 -20.86
N VAL A 499 18.84 -8.11 -20.34
CA VAL A 499 18.52 -6.80 -20.93
C VAL A 499 19.81 -6.01 -21.09
N PRO A 500 20.24 -5.65 -22.32
CA PRO A 500 19.60 -5.97 -23.59
C PRO A 500 19.60 -7.47 -23.89
N PRO A 501 18.69 -7.97 -24.76
CA PRO A 501 18.71 -9.36 -25.17
C PRO A 501 20.08 -9.72 -25.75
N LYS A 502 20.70 -10.78 -25.24
CA LYS A 502 21.88 -11.35 -25.90
C LYS A 502 21.40 -11.86 -27.27
N GLY A 503 22.00 -11.37 -28.36
CA GLY A 503 21.77 -11.98 -29.68
C GLY A 503 22.12 -13.47 -29.63
N ASP A 504 21.55 -14.28 -30.52
CA ASP A 504 21.87 -15.71 -30.69
C ASP A 504 23.36 -15.93 -31.05
N ALA A 505 24.24 -15.69 -30.10
CA ALA A 505 25.62 -16.13 -30.10
C ALA A 505 25.62 -17.43 -29.30
N GLY A 506 25.56 -18.53 -30.06
CA GLY A 506 25.59 -19.94 -29.69
C GLY A 506 25.81 -20.29 -28.20
N ILE A 507 24.94 -21.16 -27.71
CA ILE A 507 25.22 -22.09 -26.61
C ILE A 507 26.62 -22.67 -26.82
N GLY A 508 27.60 -22.10 -26.12
CA GLY A 508 29.02 -22.38 -26.28
C GLY A 508 29.68 -22.26 -24.93
N ASP A 509 29.77 -23.40 -24.26
CA ASP A 509 30.72 -23.71 -23.19
C ASP A 509 30.55 -22.94 -21.86
N TYR A 510 29.46 -23.23 -21.15
CA TYR A 510 29.54 -23.27 -19.69
C TYR A 510 30.21 -24.60 -19.32
N GLY A 511 31.44 -24.47 -18.82
CA GLY A 511 32.40 -25.55 -18.65
C GLY A 511 31.84 -26.81 -17.99
N ARG A 512 32.17 -27.94 -18.60
CA ARG A 512 32.19 -29.25 -17.94
C ARG A 512 32.98 -29.14 -16.65
N LEU A 513 32.28 -29.24 -15.52
CA LEU A 513 32.87 -29.66 -14.25
C LEU A 513 33.56 -31.01 -14.48
N ASP A 514 34.88 -31.01 -14.36
CA ASP A 514 35.75 -32.17 -14.53
C ASP A 514 35.51 -33.15 -13.37
N MET A 515 34.58 -34.08 -13.58
CA MET A 515 34.40 -35.28 -12.77
C MET A 515 35.41 -36.34 -13.21
N SER A 516 36.68 -36.14 -12.89
CA SER A 516 37.67 -37.22 -12.97
C SER A 516 38.78 -37.11 -11.90
N ALA A 517 38.44 -37.46 -10.65
CA ALA A 517 39.44 -37.84 -9.65
C ALA A 517 38.84 -38.70 -8.52
N ILE A 518 38.20 -39.83 -8.88
CA ILE A 518 37.98 -40.94 -7.94
C ILE A 518 38.16 -42.25 -8.72
N HIS A 519 39.37 -42.83 -8.62
CA HIS A 519 39.59 -44.28 -8.48
C HIS A 519 41.09 -44.60 -8.42
N LEU A 520 41.63 -44.67 -7.19
CA LEU A 520 42.40 -45.81 -6.63
C LEU A 520 42.86 -45.47 -5.20
#